data_AF-A0A7S9C8X8-F1
#
_entry.id   AF-A0A7S9C8X8-F1
#
_cell.length_a   1.000
_cell.length_b   1.000
_cell.length_c   1.000
_cell.angle_alpha   90.00
_cell.angle_beta   90.00
_cell.angle_gamma   90.00
#
_symmetry.space_group_name_H-M   'P 1'
#
loop_
_entity.id
_entity.type
_entity.pdbx_description
1 polymer ?
#
loop_
_entity_poly.entity_id
_entity_poly.type
_entity_poly.pdbx_seq_one_letter_code
_entity_poly.pdbx_strand_id
1 'polypeptide(L)' 'MKTVNGPDMLRASLQSCVEALNRRRACDIPEDFIEDYVSLGWLEWHAGNLRPTAVGKNICQQQLDRLRAGGAVAAE' A
#
# COMPACT_ATOMS: atom_id res chain seq x y z
N MET A 1 -7.31 8.38 -19.96
CA MET A 1 -8.25 8.40 -18.83
C MET A 1 -7.47 7.90 -17.62
N LYS A 2 -7.10 8.76 -16.66
CA LYS A 2 -6.46 8.28 -15.42
C LYS A 2 -7.56 7.56 -14.66
N THR A 3 -7.56 6.23 -14.70
CA THR A 3 -8.41 5.40 -13.85
C THR A 3 -8.10 5.81 -12.43
N VAL A 4 -9.01 6.57 -11.81
CA VAL A 4 -8.92 6.93 -10.40
C VAL A 4 -8.90 5.61 -9.63
N ASN A 5 -7.71 5.18 -9.22
CA ASN A 5 -7.56 3.98 -8.43
C ASN A 5 -8.39 4.19 -7.17
N GLY A 6 -9.48 3.42 -7.02
CA GLY A 6 -10.38 3.58 -5.89
C GLY A 6 -9.59 3.46 -4.59
N PRO A 7 -9.90 4.24 -3.54
CA PRO A 7 -9.10 4.23 -2.31
C PRO A 7 -9.06 2.84 -1.67
N ASP A 8 -10.07 1.99 -1.90
CA ASP A 8 -10.06 0.60 -1.45
C ASP A 8 -9.04 -0.27 -2.22
N MET A 9 -8.97 -0.10 -3.54
CA MET A 9 -8.00 -0.80 -4.39
C MET A 9 -6.55 -0.37 -4.07
N LEU A 10 -6.34 0.93 -3.85
CA LEU A 10 -5.04 1.44 -3.39
C LEU A 10 -4.65 0.84 -2.04
N ARG A 11 -5.59 0.75 -1.08
CA ARG A 11 -5.31 0.15 0.24
C ARG A 11 -4.98 -1.34 0.14
N ALA A 12 -5.69 -2.08 -0.73
CA ALA A 12 -5.43 -3.49 -0.96
C ALA A 12 -4.06 -3.73 -1.61
N SER A 13 -3.71 -2.92 -2.62
CA SER A 13 -2.43 -3.02 -3.33
C SER A 13 -1.24 -2.42 -2.56
N LEU A 14 -1.49 -1.56 -1.57
CA LEU A 14 -0.43 -0.92 -0.77
C LEU A 14 0.43 -1.95 -0.04
N GLN A 15 -0.17 -3.02 0.51
CA GLN A 15 0.58 -4.05 1.21
C GLN A 15 1.60 -4.73 0.28
N SER A 16 1.16 -5.15 -0.90
CA SER A 16 2.04 -5.75 -1.92
C SER A 16 3.14 -4.78 -2.36
N CYS A 17 2.81 -3.49 -2.47
CA CYS A 17 3.79 -2.45 -2.80
C CYS A 17 4.84 -2.30 -1.69
N VAL A 18 4.43 -2.22 -0.43
CA VAL A 18 5.36 -2.13 0.72
C VAL A 18 6.25 -3.36 0.81
N GLU A 19 5.72 -4.56 0.54
CA GLU A 19 6.52 -5.78 0.50
C GLU A 19 7.54 -5.75 -0.65
N ALA A 20 7.13 -5.30 -1.84
CA ALA A 20 8.03 -5.11 -2.97
C ALA A 20 9.15 -4.11 -2.66
N LEU A 21 8.83 -2.98 -2.01
CA LEU A 21 9.84 -2.02 -1.54
C LEU A 21 10.82 -2.64 -0.53
N ASN A 22 10.32 -3.42 0.43
CA ASN A 22 11.16 -4.10 1.41
C ASN A 22 12.11 -5.12 0.75
N ARG A 23 11.65 -5.79 -0.33
CA ARG A 23 12.46 -6.73 -1.13
C ARG A 23 13.37 -6.05 -2.16
N ARG A 24 13.51 -4.71 -2.15
CA ARG A 24 14.21 -3.91 -3.20
C ARG A 24 13.66 -4.13 -4.61
N ARG A 25 12.39 -4.50 -4.73
CA ARG A 25 11.66 -4.70 -6.00
C ARG A 25 10.72 -3.53 -6.30
N ALA A 26 11.17 -2.29 -6.08
CA ALA A 26 10.39 -1.11 -6.43
C ALA A 26 9.99 -1.08 -7.91
N CYS A 27 10.83 -1.66 -8.79
CA CYS A 27 10.57 -1.76 -10.22
C CYS A 27 9.38 -2.65 -10.60
N ASP A 28 8.88 -3.47 -9.67
CA ASP A 28 7.70 -4.33 -9.88
C ASP A 28 6.39 -3.54 -9.69
N ILE A 29 6.47 -2.38 -9.05
CA ILE A 29 5.34 -1.52 -8.74
C ILE A 29 5.13 -0.58 -9.93
N PRO A 30 3.92 -0.48 -10.49
CA PRO A 30 3.66 0.45 -11.58
C PRO A 30 3.85 1.89 -11.12
N GLU A 31 4.44 2.72 -11.98
CA GLU A 31 4.74 4.13 -11.69
C GLU A 31 3.49 4.94 -11.32
N ASP A 32 2.35 4.73 -11.98
CA ASP A 32 1.07 5.36 -11.63
C ASP A 32 0.68 5.13 -10.16
N PHE A 33 0.91 3.92 -9.63
CA PHE A 33 0.62 3.62 -8.23
C PHE A 33 1.59 4.33 -7.29
N ILE A 34 2.88 4.41 -7.64
CA ILE A 34 3.87 5.13 -6.85
C ILE A 34 3.48 6.61 -6.77
N GLU A 35 3.12 7.23 -7.89
CA GLU A 35 2.69 8.62 -7.95
C GLU A 35 1.42 8.87 -7.12
N ASP A 36 0.42 7.97 -7.21
CA ASP A 36 -0.79 8.03 -6.38
C ASP A 36 -0.45 7.92 -4.89
N TYR A 37 0.38 6.96 -4.48
CA TYR A 37 0.73 6.76 -3.08
C TYR A 37 1.57 7.91 -2.52
N VAL A 38 2.45 8.51 -3.32
CA VAL A 38 3.21 9.69 -2.93
C VAL A 38 2.29 10.91 -2.83
N SER A 39 1.37 11.09 -3.77
CA SER A 39 0.37 12.17 -3.73
C SER A 39 -0.58 12.06 -2.54
N LEU A 40 -0.90 10.84 -2.11
CA LEU A 40 -1.72 10.55 -0.93
C LEU A 40 -0.93 10.63 0.39
N GLY A 41 0.40 10.81 0.34
CA GLY A 41 1.26 10.84 1.52
C GLY A 41 1.45 9.48 2.20
N TRP A 42 1.20 8.37 1.50
CA TRP A 42 1.38 7.01 2.02
C TRP A 42 2.81 6.52 1.81
N LEU A 43 3.46 6.97 0.74
CA LEU A 43 4.87 6.75 0.45
C LEU A 43 5.59 8.10 0.37
N GLU A 44 6.87 8.10 0.71
CA GLU A 44 7.75 9.26 0.56
C GLU A 44 9.05 8.88 -0.13
N TRP A 45 9.62 9.85 -0.84
CA TRP A 45 10.97 9.78 -1.36
C TRP A 45 11.95 10.23 -0.29
N HIS A 46 12.76 9.29 0.20
CA HIS A 46 13.75 9.56 1.23
C HIS A 46 15.16 9.21 0.71
N ALA A 47 15.99 10.23 0.46
CA ALA A 47 17.37 10.09 -0.01
C ALA A 47 17.53 9.11 -1.20
N GLY A 48 16.67 9.26 -2.21
CA GLY A 48 16.69 8.43 -3.42
C GLY A 48 16.07 7.03 -3.26
N ASN A 49 15.50 6.72 -2.09
CA ASN A 49 14.80 5.46 -1.85
C ASN A 49 13.34 5.73 -1.47
N LEU A 50 12.42 4.96 -2.05
CA LEU A 50 11.01 5.05 -1.71
C LEU A 50 10.75 4.30 -0.39
N ARG A 51 10.12 4.97 0.58
CA ARG A 51 9.79 4.39 1.88
C ARG A 51 8.33 4.63 2.26
N PRO A 52 7.69 3.68 2.95
CA PRO A 52 6.37 3.91 3.51
C PRO A 52 6.43 4.89 4.69
N THR A 53 5.55 5.88 4.65
CA THR A 53 5.37 6.85 5.73
C THR A 53 4.65 6.21 6.92
N ALA A 54 4.52 6.95 8.03
CA ALA A 54 3.67 6.53 9.15
C ALA A 54 2.22 6.25 8.72
N VAL A 55 1.70 7.03 7.76
CA VAL A 55 0.34 6.85 7.22
C VAL A 55 0.23 5.54 6.45
N GLY A 56 1.15 5.28 5.53
CA GLY A 56 1.17 4.03 4.75
C GLY A 56 1.27 2.79 5.64
N LYS A 57 2.12 2.84 6.69
CA LYS A 57 2.23 1.77 7.69
C LYS A 57 0.94 1.55 8.46
N ASN A 58 0.28 2.62 8.90
CA ASN A 58 -1.00 2.52 9.62
C ASN A 58 -2.10 1.89 8.76
N ILE A 59 -2.12 2.20 7.47
CA ILE A 59 -3.06 1.63 6.51
C ILE A 59 -2.79 0.14 6.29
N CYS A 60 -1.54 -0.26 6.09
CA CYS A 60 -1.17 -1.68 6.01
C CYS A 60 -1.58 -2.43 7.28
N GLN A 61 -1.35 -1.83 8.45
CA GLN A 61 -1.75 -2.42 9.73
C GLN A 61 -3.27 -2.55 9.85
N GLN A 62 -4.04 -1.55 9.44
CA GLN A 62 -5.51 -1.62 9.39
C GLN A 62 -6.02 -2.69 8.42
N GLN A 63 -5.37 -2.87 7.27
CA GLN A 63 -5.77 -3.92 6.33
C GLN A 63 -5.46 -5.31 6.87
N LEU A 64 -4.30 -5.50 7.50
CA LEU A 64 -3.97 -6.75 8.20
C LEU A 64 -4.96 -7.04 9.33
N ASP A 65 -5.34 -6.01 10.10
CA ASP A 65 -6.34 -6.13 11.15
C ASP A 65 -7.72 -6.49 10.60
N ARG A 66 -8.15 -5.83 9.50
CA ARG A 66 -9.40 -6.16 8.79
C ARG A 66 -9.40 -7.59 8.22
N LEU A 67 -8.28 -8.06 7.67
CA LEU A 67 -8.16 -9.43 7.18
C LEU A 67 -8.21 -10.45 8.33
N ARG A 68 -7.63 -10.13 9.48
CA ARG A 68 -7.70 -10.95 10.69
C ARG A 68 -9.10 -10.95 11.31
N ALA A 69 -9.76 -9.80 11.37
CA ALA A 69 -11.12 -9.65 11.87
C ALA A 69 -12.16 -10.28 10.92
N GLY A 70 -11.96 -10.15 9.61
CA GLY A 70 -12.79 -10.78 8.57
C GLY A 70 -12.56 -12.29 8.41
N GLY A 71 -11.45 -12.82 8.93
CA GLY A 71 -11.16 -14.26 8.98
C GLY A 71 -11.84 -15.00 10.13
N ALA A 72 -12.45 -14.28 11.09
CA ALA A 72 -13.12 -14.88 12.24
C ALA A 72 -14.61 -15.21 12.03
N VAL A 73 -15.19 -14.91 10.87
CA VAL A 73 -16.63 -15.09 10.57
C VAL A 73 -16.95 -16.25 9.62
N ALA A 74 -15.98 -17.14 9.34
CA ALA A 74 -16.16 -18.28 8.43
C ALA A 74 -16.01 -19.65 9.11
N ALA A 75 -16.32 -19.74 10.40
CA ALA A 75 -16.34 -20.99 11.15
C ALA A 75 -17.49 -21.02 12.16
N GLU A 76 -18.74 -20.97 11.67
CA GLU A 76 -19.92 -21.49 12.37
C GLU A 76 -20.82 -22.24 11.37
#